data_AF-A0A7V4HFC1-F1
#
_entry.id   AF-A0A7V4HFC1-F1
#
_cell.length_a   1.000
_cell.length_b   1.000
_cell.length_c   1.000
_cell.angle_alpha   90.00
_cell.angle_beta   90.00
_cell.angle_gamma   90.00
#
_symmetry.space_group_name_H-M   'P 1'
#
loop_
_entity.id
_entity.type
_entity.pdbx_description
1 polymer ?
#
loop_
_entity_poly.entity_id
_entity_poly.type
_entity_poly.pdbx_seq_one_letter_code
_entity_poly.pdbx_strand_id
1 'polypeptide(L)'
;MMRAMTRKSKSDSTRLRQARIWRKLLRLTRGRVPLLRALQIICEEESDASFQAVLQDLRRSVEGGATFAEAVGRHASVFSLSIRELVRTAEKTGAWEEVLEEMAAGLEEGTFD
;
A
#
# COMPACT_ATOMS: atom_id res chain seq x y z
N MET A 1 32.58 0.03 -12.02
CA MET A 1 31.88 -1.01 -11.22
C MET A 1 31.14 -0.43 -10.00
N MET A 2 30.57 0.80 -10.07
CA MET A 2 29.93 1.49 -8.91
C MET A 2 28.42 1.81 -9.09
N ARG A 3 27.80 1.42 -10.22
CA ARG A 3 26.39 1.75 -10.53
C ARG A 3 25.35 0.74 -10.00
N ALA A 4 25.78 -0.45 -9.57
CA ALA A 4 24.87 -1.53 -9.16
C ALA A 4 24.44 -1.44 -7.68
N MET A 5 25.26 -0.85 -6.81
CA MET A 5 25.03 -0.80 -5.35
C MET A 5 23.97 0.24 -4.92
N THR A 6 23.70 1.27 -5.74
CA THR A 6 22.74 2.34 -5.41
C THR A 6 21.28 1.99 -5.77
N ARG A 7 21.05 1.11 -6.76
CA ARG A 7 19.70 0.78 -7.24
C ARG A 7 18.98 -0.22 -6.32
N LYS A 8 19.70 -1.18 -5.77
CA LYS A 8 19.16 -2.25 -4.90
C LYS A 8 18.67 -1.69 -3.56
N SER A 9 19.46 -0.81 -2.94
CA SER A 9 19.12 -0.18 -1.65
C SER A 9 17.83 0.66 -1.72
N LYS A 10 17.61 1.39 -2.81
CA LYS A 10 16.38 2.18 -2.99
C LYS A 10 15.14 1.29 -3.16
N SER A 11 15.26 0.22 -3.94
CA SER A 11 14.17 -0.75 -4.15
C SER A 11 13.72 -1.42 -2.84
N ASP A 12 14.68 -1.87 -2.03
CA ASP A 12 14.39 -2.47 -0.73
C ASP A 12 13.73 -1.48 0.23
N SER A 13 14.17 -0.21 0.24
CA SER A 13 13.56 0.81 1.08
C SER A 13 12.10 1.11 0.72
N THR A 14 11.76 1.11 -0.57
CA THR A 14 10.40 1.28 -1.08
C THR A 14 9.52 0.11 -0.67
N ARG A 15 9.99 -1.12 -0.89
CA ARG A 15 9.28 -2.35 -0.54
C ARG A 15 8.96 -2.42 0.96
N LEU A 16 9.96 -2.18 1.81
CA LEU A 16 9.76 -2.15 3.27
C LEU A 16 8.82 -1.03 3.71
N ARG A 17 8.77 0.10 3.00
CA ARG A 17 7.80 1.16 3.28
C ARG A 17 6.38 0.71 2.94
N GLN A 18 6.19 0.07 1.79
CA GLN A 18 4.89 -0.51 1.43
C GLN A 18 4.44 -1.55 2.46
N ALA A 19 5.33 -2.45 2.90
CA ALA A 19 5.02 -3.41 3.96
C ALA A 19 4.50 -2.73 5.23
N ARG A 20 5.18 -1.67 5.69
CA ARG A 20 4.74 -0.89 6.87
C ARG A 20 3.38 -0.25 6.67
N ILE A 21 3.12 0.33 5.49
CA ILE A 21 1.83 0.95 5.14
C ILE A 21 0.71 -0.10 5.19
N TRP A 22 0.87 -1.23 4.51
CA TRP A 22 -0.15 -2.29 4.45
C TRP A 22 -0.41 -2.91 5.83
N ARG A 23 0.66 -3.16 6.61
CA ARG A 23 0.53 -3.66 7.97
C ARG A 23 -0.19 -2.68 8.89
N LYS A 24 0.01 -1.38 8.69
CA LYS A 24 -0.69 -0.33 9.46
C LYS A 24 -2.15 -0.22 9.07
N LEU A 25 -2.44 -0.30 7.76
CA LEU A 25 -3.80 -0.35 7.26
C LEU A 25 -4.56 -1.53 7.85
N LEU A 26 -3.97 -2.73 7.84
CA LEU A 26 -4.52 -3.94 8.43
C LEU A 26 -4.83 -3.77 9.93
N ARG A 27 -3.91 -3.22 10.72
CA ARG A 27 -4.15 -2.98 12.15
C ARG A 27 -5.31 -2.02 12.40
N LEU A 28 -5.39 -0.94 11.62
CA LEU A 28 -6.45 0.06 11.75
C LEU A 28 -7.80 -0.51 11.33
N THR A 29 -7.88 -1.24 10.22
CA THR A 29 -9.13 -1.86 9.74
C THR A 29 -9.59 -2.99 10.65
N ARG A 30 -8.68 -3.83 11.18
CA ARG A 30 -8.98 -4.81 12.26
C ARG A 30 -9.59 -4.11 13.49
N GLY A 31 -9.06 -2.94 13.84
CA GLY A 31 -9.59 -2.06 14.89
C GLY A 31 -10.89 -1.34 14.52
N ARG A 32 -11.53 -1.69 13.38
CA ARG A 32 -12.75 -1.07 12.85
C ARG A 32 -12.63 0.42 12.57
N VAL A 33 -11.42 0.91 12.33
CA VAL A 33 -11.20 2.28 11.85
C VAL A 33 -11.65 2.35 10.39
N PRO A 34 -12.55 3.28 10.02
CA PRO A 34 -12.97 3.43 8.63
C PRO A 34 -11.79 3.71 7.68
N LEU A 35 -11.83 3.15 6.46
CA LEU A 35 -10.74 3.22 5.48
C LEU A 35 -10.21 4.65 5.26
N LEU A 36 -11.10 5.63 5.05
CA LEU A 36 -10.70 7.03 4.85
C LEU A 36 -9.92 7.60 6.04
N ARG A 37 -10.34 7.25 7.27
CA ARG A 37 -9.63 7.66 8.49
C ARG A 37 -8.31 6.92 8.63
N ALA A 38 -8.26 5.64 8.28
CA ALA A 38 -7.02 4.87 8.30
C ALA A 38 -5.98 5.45 7.32
N LEU A 39 -6.39 5.77 6.08
CA LEU A 39 -5.54 6.42 5.08
C LEU A 39 -5.03 7.78 5.55
N GLN A 40 -5.88 8.58 6.19
CA GLN A 40 -5.47 9.84 6.79
C GLN A 40 -4.39 9.65 7.86
N ILE A 41 -4.61 8.75 8.82
CA ILE A 41 -3.66 8.45 9.90
C ILE A 41 -2.31 7.97 9.34
N ILE A 42 -2.33 7.11 8.32
CA ILE A 42 -1.09 6.62 7.70
C ILE A 42 -0.38 7.76 6.95
N CYS A 43 -1.13 8.60 6.23
CA CYS A 43 -0.57 9.76 5.53
C CYS A 43 0.10 10.76 6.46
N GLU A 44 -0.51 11.06 7.62
CA GLU A 44 0.02 12.02 8.61
C GLU A 44 1.36 11.54 9.21
N GLU A 45 1.57 10.22 9.31
CA GLU A 45 2.80 9.64 9.85
C GLU A 45 3.85 9.28 8.78
N GLU A 46 3.49 9.29 7.50
CA GLU A 46 4.41 8.92 6.43
C GLU A 46 5.43 10.03 6.20
N SER A 47 6.71 9.71 6.37
CA SER A 47 7.86 10.61 6.18
C SER A 47 8.20 10.92 4.72
N ASP A 48 7.85 10.04 3.78
CA ASP A 48 8.23 10.15 2.38
C ASP A 48 7.17 10.93 1.59
N ALA A 49 7.57 12.09 1.07
CA ALA A 49 6.66 12.99 0.36
C ALA A 49 5.99 12.34 -0.87
N SER A 50 6.67 11.41 -1.54
CA SER A 50 6.08 10.68 -2.68
C SER A 50 4.97 9.75 -2.22
N PHE A 51 5.19 9.03 -1.12
CA PHE A 51 4.15 8.16 -0.55
C PHE A 51 3.03 8.95 0.13
N GLN A 52 3.32 10.09 0.77
CA GLN A 52 2.28 10.99 1.24
C GLN A 52 1.35 11.43 0.10
N ALA A 53 1.91 11.83 -1.05
CA ALA A 53 1.11 12.23 -2.21
C ALA A 53 0.23 11.08 -2.73
N VAL A 54 0.77 9.85 -2.77
CA VAL A 54 -0.01 8.65 -3.11
C VAL A 54 -1.14 8.42 -2.11
N LEU A 55 -0.86 8.41 -0.81
CA LEU A 55 -1.87 8.18 0.24
C LEU A 55 -2.97 9.24 0.24
N GLN A 56 -2.62 10.51 -0.01
CA GLN A 56 -3.59 11.59 -0.18
C GLN A 56 -4.48 11.37 -1.40
N ASP A 57 -3.91 10.94 -2.52
CA ASP A 57 -4.65 10.67 -3.74
C ASP A 57 -5.59 9.46 -3.60
N LEU A 58 -5.13 8.40 -2.94
CA LEU A 58 -5.98 7.27 -2.56
C LEU A 58 -7.17 7.74 -1.72
N ARG A 59 -6.92 8.54 -0.68
CA ARG A 59 -7.97 9.07 0.19
C ARG A 59 -8.97 9.91 -0.60
N ARG A 60 -8.51 10.86 -1.42
CA ARG A 60 -9.37 11.73 -2.24
C ARG A 60 -10.17 10.96 -3.27
N SER A 61 -9.57 9.94 -3.90
CA SER A 61 -10.26 9.11 -4.89
C SER A 61 -11.41 8.34 -4.26
N VAL A 62 -11.18 7.72 -3.09
CA VAL A 62 -12.23 7.00 -2.36
C VAL A 62 -13.29 7.95 -1.81
N GLU A 63 -12.89 9.10 -1.29
CA GLU A 63 -13.80 10.16 -0.84
C GLU A 63 -14.68 10.67 -1.99
N GLY A 64 -14.14 10.71 -3.22
CA GLY A 64 -14.87 11.04 -4.45
C GLY A 64 -15.68 9.90 -5.06
N GLY A 65 -15.77 8.74 -4.41
CA GLY A 65 -16.62 7.62 -4.82
C GLY A 65 -15.95 6.53 -5.68
N ALA A 66 -14.63 6.62 -5.93
CA ALA A 66 -13.92 5.50 -6.53
C ALA A 66 -13.80 4.33 -5.53
N THR A 67 -13.69 3.11 -6.04
CA THR A 67 -13.34 1.97 -5.17
C THR A 67 -11.88 2.09 -4.72
N PHE A 68 -11.52 1.38 -3.64
CA PHE A 68 -10.13 1.38 -3.18
C PHE A 68 -9.20 0.69 -4.19
N ALA A 69 -9.63 -0.39 -4.85
CA ALA A 69 -8.86 -1.04 -5.90
C ALA A 69 -8.67 -0.14 -7.13
N GLU A 70 -9.68 0.66 -7.51
CA GLU A 70 -9.55 1.65 -8.57
C GLU A 70 -8.52 2.71 -8.21
N ALA A 71 -8.57 3.23 -6.98
CA ALA A 71 -7.63 4.23 -6.48
C ALA A 71 -6.18 3.68 -6.48
N VAL A 72 -5.96 2.49 -5.91
CA VAL A 72 -4.65 1.82 -5.92
C VAL A 72 -4.18 1.55 -7.36
N GLY A 73 -5.10 1.18 -8.24
CA GLY A 73 -4.84 0.91 -9.66
C GLY A 73 -4.23 2.09 -10.43
N ARG A 74 -4.50 3.34 -10.02
CA ARG A 74 -3.96 4.56 -10.63
C ARG A 74 -2.47 4.76 -10.38
N HIS A 75 -1.89 4.08 -9.38
CA HIS A 75 -0.49 4.22 -8.99
C HIS A 75 0.37 3.01 -9.41
N ALA A 76 0.27 2.59 -10.67
CA ALA A 76 1.00 1.43 -11.20
C ALA A 76 2.54 1.56 -11.18
N SER A 77 3.07 2.77 -11.01
CA SER A 77 4.51 3.02 -10.82
C SER A 77 4.97 2.80 -9.37
N VAL A 78 4.03 2.66 -8.43
CA VAL A 78 4.27 2.48 -7.00
C VAL A 78 3.84 1.08 -6.58
N PHE A 79 2.63 0.67 -6.95
CA PHE A 79 2.10 -0.65 -6.64
C PHE A 79 2.23 -1.59 -7.84
N SER A 80 2.93 -2.71 -7.62
CA SER A 80 3.11 -3.74 -8.63
C SER A 80 1.77 -4.32 -9.10
N LEU A 81 1.79 -5.09 -10.19
CA LEU A 81 0.58 -5.76 -10.67
C LEU A 81 0.03 -6.72 -9.62
N SER A 82 0.90 -7.47 -8.97
CA SER A 82 0.57 -8.43 -7.90
C SER A 82 -0.20 -7.76 -6.77
N ILE A 83 0.30 -6.62 -6.27
CA ILE A 83 -0.37 -5.83 -5.22
C ILE A 83 -1.75 -5.37 -5.69
N ARG A 84 -1.86 -4.85 -6.92
CA ARG A 84 -3.13 -4.32 -7.44
C ARG A 84 -4.20 -5.41 -7.58
N GLU A 85 -3.83 -6.61 -8.03
CA GLU A 85 -4.77 -7.73 -8.15
C GLU A 85 -5.17 -8.30 -6.78
N LEU A 86 -4.27 -8.30 -5.79
CA LEU A 86 -4.60 -8.63 -4.42
C LEU A 86 -5.60 -7.65 -3.82
N VAL A 87 -5.36 -6.33 -3.93
CA VAL A 87 -6.32 -5.31 -3.46
C VAL A 87 -7.69 -5.48 -4.13
N ARG A 88 -7.71 -5.72 -5.45
CA ARG A 88 -8.97 -5.98 -6.17
C ARG A 88 -9.69 -7.22 -5.66
N THR A 89 -8.94 -8.30 -5.39
CA THR A 89 -9.49 -9.54 -4.82
C THR A 89 -10.08 -9.27 -3.44
N ALA A 90 -9.32 -8.62 -2.55
CA ALA A 90 -9.77 -8.27 -1.22
C ALA A 90 -11.05 -7.41 -1.22
N GLU A 91 -11.12 -6.42 -2.11
CA GLU A 91 -12.30 -5.55 -2.23
C GLU A 91 -13.53 -6.32 -2.70
N LYS A 92 -13.35 -7.21 -3.69
CA LYS A 92 -14.44 -8.00 -4.26
C LYS A 92 -14.98 -9.06 -3.29
N THR A 93 -14.10 -9.69 -2.51
CA THR A 93 -14.47 -10.81 -1.61
C THR A 93 -14.71 -10.37 -0.18
N GLY A 94 -14.27 -9.17 0.20
CA GLY A 94 -14.23 -8.71 1.59
C GLY A 94 -13.07 -9.29 2.41
N ALA A 95 -12.16 -10.07 1.80
CA ALA A 95 -11.04 -10.75 2.47
C ALA A 95 -9.86 -9.81 2.79
N TRP A 96 -10.12 -8.60 3.27
CA TRP A 96 -9.09 -7.59 3.57
C TRP A 96 -8.07 -8.07 4.59
N GLU A 97 -8.50 -8.82 5.60
CA GLU A 97 -7.61 -9.27 6.66
C GLU A 97 -6.55 -10.25 6.14
N GLU A 98 -6.99 -11.30 5.46
CA GLU A 98 -6.13 -12.33 4.86
C GLU A 98 -5.20 -11.72 3.81
N VAL A 99 -5.74 -10.94 2.88
CA VAL A 99 -4.98 -10.38 1.76
C VAL A 99 -3.95 -9.35 2.22
N LEU A 100 -4.28 -8.48 3.18
CA LEU A 100 -3.32 -7.49 3.67
C LEU A 100 -2.22 -8.13 4.52
N GLU A 101 -2.52 -9.23 5.23
CA GLU A 101 -1.52 -10.00 5.97
C GLU A 101 -0.53 -10.67 5.00
N GLU A 102 -1.02 -11.38 3.98
CA GLU A 102 -0.21 -11.99 2.92
C GLU A 102 0.66 -10.95 2.21
N MET A 103 0.06 -9.82 1.84
CA MET A 103 0.75 -8.73 1.15
C MET A 103 1.87 -8.12 2.00
N ALA A 104 1.60 -7.83 3.28
CA ALA A 104 2.61 -7.29 4.17
C ALA A 104 3.77 -8.28 4.39
N ALA A 105 3.46 -9.56 4.61
CA ALA A 105 4.46 -10.61 4.78
C ALA A 105 5.33 -10.78 3.54
N GLY A 106 4.74 -10.92 2.35
CA GLY A 106 5.51 -11.09 1.12
C GLY A 106 6.35 -9.85 0.77
N LEU A 107 5.88 -8.65 1.12
CA LEU A 107 6.67 -7.43 0.98
C LEU A 107 7.81 -7.36 1.99
N GLU A 108 7.78 -8.07 3.13
CA GLU A 108 8.91 -8.16 4.05
C GLU A 108 9.92 -9.22 3.61
N GLU A 109 9.43 -10.34 3.08
CA GLU A 109 10.23 -11.46 2.58
C GLU A 109 10.85 -11.21 1.20
N GLY A 110 10.30 -10.27 0.43
CA GLY A 110 10.78 -9.95 -0.93
C GLY A 110 10.24 -10.92 -1.98
N THR A 111 9.08 -11.52 -1.72
CA THR A 111 8.38 -12.42 -2.64
C THR A 111 7.48 -11.69 -3.62
N PHE A 112 7.17 -10.41 -3.36
CA PHE A 112 6.53 -9.50 -4.30
C PHE A 112 7.56 -8.67 -5.09
N ASP A 113 7.21 -8.40 -6.34
CA ASP A 113 7.96 -7.64 -7.34
C ASP A 113 7.95 -6.13 -7.12
#